data_AF-A0A9P8LCB9-F1
#
_entry.id   AF-A0A9P8LCB9-F1
#
_cell.length_a   1.000
_cell.length_b   1.000
_cell.length_c   1.000
_cell.angle_alpha   90.00
_cell.angle_beta   90.00
_cell.angle_gamma   90.00
#
_symmetry.space_group_name_H-M   'P 1'
#
loop_
_entity.id
_entity.type
_entity.pdbx_description
1 polymer ?
#
loop_
_entity_poly.entity_id
_entity_poly.type
_entity_poly.pdbx_seq_one_letter_code
_entity_poly.pdbx_strand_id
1 'polypeptide(L)'
;MAKRTPKRPMVGVLLISTLWLFASAAGAQSPRALENGQVPLMTTPREKRVAIIGGGAGGASAAYYLRKYADETGIKPSITVYERSGYLGGRSTTVNVFDNASEPVELGASIFVEVNRNLVSAAKEFGLTMDDADKSRPEDVPERLGVWDGQDFVFTQPDGGYWWWDLARLLWKYGWTPIRTHNLMKSTIGTFLKMYEEPYFPFRSLSQVAYDLGLTNITSETGEKFLEANNIRPPFSTDIIQASTRVNYAQNLPFIHGLETMVCMATDGAMSVRGGNWQIFDGMIKAAGATVKLNTTVQQIRKTDFGTYVLSSKGKAPSLSPTVQEHEYDVVVLAAPLQDASITLTPRPAYVPAKIPYVKLHVTLLTSPHRLSPAAFNLPSDAAVPSVVLTTLGPDETPREREEGVGRAGFFSISTLRHVVNPSSNGDEYLYKIFSPARITGADLARFLGFSSSGGNDDDDDDAVDDDVTWIYRHVWRSYPYLYPRVTFDDPLLDNEGLWYTSGIESFISAMETSSLMGMNVARLVVDDWKKEVCNNNEEEEKVVVKAKL
;
A
#
# COMPACT_ATOMS: atom_id res chain seq x y z
N MET A 1 5.48 53.72 -27.13
CA MET A 1 5.81 53.84 -25.69
C MET A 1 5.67 52.45 -25.09
N ALA A 2 6.71 51.61 -25.04
CA ALA A 2 7.76 51.55 -23.99
C ALA A 2 7.14 51.46 -22.58
N LYS A 3 7.36 50.41 -21.79
CA LYS A 3 8.69 49.99 -21.32
C LYS A 3 8.81 48.49 -21.01
N ARG A 4 10.03 48.01 -21.24
CA ARG A 4 10.61 46.70 -21.01
C ARG A 4 11.39 46.68 -19.67
N THR A 5 11.41 45.49 -19.03
CA THR A 5 12.56 44.78 -18.38
C THR A 5 13.08 45.33 -17.01
N PRO A 6 13.64 44.47 -16.10
CA PRO A 6 14.71 43.49 -16.39
C PRO A 6 14.61 42.07 -15.80
N LYS A 7 14.93 41.10 -16.67
CA LYS A 7 15.67 39.88 -16.32
C LYS A 7 17.16 40.22 -16.18
N ARG A 8 17.89 39.48 -15.34
CA ARG A 8 19.36 39.41 -15.33
C ARG A 8 19.85 37.94 -15.21
N PRO A 9 21.10 37.66 -15.61
CA PRO A 9 21.55 36.44 -16.30
C PRO A 9 22.49 35.60 -15.38
N MET A 10 23.05 34.43 -15.72
CA MET A 10 24.08 34.20 -16.74
C MET A 10 24.52 32.72 -16.77
N VAL A 11 24.69 32.21 -18.01
CA VAL A 11 25.85 31.43 -18.51
C VAL A 11 25.91 29.95 -18.06
N GLY A 12 25.88 28.93 -18.92
CA GLY A 12 26.14 28.84 -20.35
C GLY A 12 27.49 28.13 -20.58
N VAL A 13 27.46 26.83 -20.82
CA VAL A 13 28.49 26.14 -21.63
C VAL A 13 27.80 25.15 -22.56
N LEU A 14 28.13 25.34 -23.83
CA LEU A 14 27.73 24.64 -25.03
C LEU A 14 28.86 23.67 -25.41
N LEU A 15 28.56 22.47 -25.90
CA LEU A 15 29.42 21.64 -26.77
C LEU A 15 28.53 20.52 -27.35
N ILE A 16 27.90 20.76 -28.51
CA ILE A 16 28.35 20.36 -29.86
C ILE A 16 28.44 18.84 -30.04
N SER A 17 27.48 18.36 -30.83
CA SER A 17 27.40 17.07 -31.50
C SER A 17 28.52 16.84 -32.52
N THR A 18 28.97 15.61 -32.67
CA THR A 18 29.34 15.06 -33.98
C THR A 18 29.20 13.54 -34.03
N LEU A 19 28.61 13.10 -35.13
CA LEU A 19 28.41 11.74 -35.59
C LEU A 19 29.46 11.49 -36.68
N TRP A 20 30.06 10.30 -36.78
CA TRP A 20 30.32 9.50 -38.01
C TRP A 20 31.48 8.48 -37.87
N LEU A 21 31.13 7.26 -38.27
CA LEU A 21 31.80 6.18 -39.01
C LEU A 21 33.01 5.34 -38.53
N PHE A 22 32.76 4.04 -38.74
CA PHE A 22 33.65 2.91 -39.04
C PHE A 22 34.99 3.23 -39.72
N ALA A 23 36.04 2.59 -39.21
CA ALA A 23 37.21 2.19 -40.00
C ALA A 23 37.71 0.81 -39.54
N SER A 24 37.80 -0.11 -40.50
CA SER A 24 38.47 -1.41 -40.39
C SER A 24 39.98 -1.23 -40.23
N ALA A 25 40.60 -2.07 -39.39
CA ALA A 25 42.05 -2.30 -39.44
C ALA A 25 42.33 -3.80 -39.40
N ALA A 26 43.01 -4.26 -40.44
CA ALA A 26 43.48 -5.62 -40.61
C ALA A 26 44.78 -5.86 -39.83
N GLY A 27 44.95 -7.10 -39.37
CA GLY A 27 46.22 -7.83 -39.47
C GLY A 27 47.30 -7.54 -38.41
N ALA A 28 47.32 -8.37 -37.37
CA ALA A 28 48.58 -8.85 -36.80
C ALA A 28 48.37 -10.30 -36.30
N GLN A 29 48.81 -11.26 -37.11
CA GLN A 29 48.94 -12.65 -36.69
C GLN A 29 50.16 -12.76 -35.77
N SER A 30 49.98 -13.34 -34.58
CA SER A 30 51.06 -13.93 -33.79
C SER A 30 50.75 -15.41 -33.55
N PRO A 31 51.78 -16.27 -33.52
CA PRO A 31 51.65 -17.69 -33.80
C PRO A 31 50.90 -18.45 -32.69
N ARG A 32 50.07 -19.40 -33.13
CA ARG A 32 49.42 -20.42 -32.31
C ARG A 32 50.49 -21.24 -31.57
N ALA A 33 50.55 -21.10 -30.25
CA ALA A 33 51.01 -22.18 -29.38
C ALA A 33 49.81 -23.12 -29.15
N LEU A 34 49.93 -24.36 -29.62
CA LEU A 34 49.03 -25.45 -29.28
C LEU A 34 49.40 -25.93 -27.87
N GLU A 35 48.80 -25.33 -26.84
CA GLU A 35 48.74 -25.94 -25.52
C GLU A 35 47.40 -26.65 -25.36
N ASN A 36 47.46 -27.98 -25.24
CA ASN A 36 46.36 -28.82 -24.76
C ASN A 36 46.12 -28.55 -23.26
N GLY A 37 45.68 -27.34 -22.93
CA GLY A 37 45.13 -27.01 -21.62
C GLY A 37 43.63 -27.29 -21.63
N GLN A 38 43.16 -28.20 -20.77
CA GLN A 38 41.76 -28.15 -20.34
C GLN A 38 41.52 -26.75 -19.78
N VAL A 39 40.72 -25.95 -20.48
CA VAL A 39 40.24 -24.67 -19.96
C VAL A 39 39.34 -25.04 -18.78
N PRO A 40 39.58 -24.53 -17.56
CA PRO A 40 38.61 -24.66 -16.49
C PRO A 40 37.27 -24.17 -17.02
N LEU A 41 36.20 -24.92 -16.80
CA LEU A 41 34.85 -24.46 -17.12
C LEU A 41 34.65 -23.17 -16.30
N MET A 42 34.88 -22.01 -16.90
CA MET A 42 34.44 -20.75 -16.32
C MET A 42 32.92 -20.85 -16.32
N THR A 43 32.37 -21.31 -15.20
CA THR A 43 30.94 -21.28 -14.95
C THR A 43 30.56 -19.82 -15.00
N THR A 44 30.02 -19.37 -16.12
CA THR A 44 29.24 -18.14 -16.16
C THR A 44 28.27 -18.24 -14.97
N PRO A 45 28.24 -17.27 -14.05
CA PRO A 45 27.39 -17.37 -12.87
C PRO A 45 25.98 -17.72 -13.30
N ARG A 46 25.48 -18.87 -12.85
CA ARG A 46 24.13 -19.32 -13.20
C ARG A 46 23.16 -18.21 -12.81
N GLU A 47 22.31 -17.82 -13.75
CA GLU A 47 21.27 -16.83 -13.52
C GLU A 47 20.41 -17.26 -12.31
N LYS A 48 20.27 -16.38 -11.31
CA LYS A 48 19.50 -16.68 -10.09
C LYS A 48 18.01 -16.53 -10.39
N ARG A 49 17.26 -17.63 -10.34
CA ARG A 49 15.82 -17.67 -10.64
C ARG A 49 15.02 -17.34 -9.39
N VAL A 50 14.20 -16.29 -9.47
CA VAL A 50 13.39 -15.81 -8.35
C VAL A 50 11.91 -15.84 -8.71
N ALA A 51 11.10 -16.49 -7.89
CA ALA A 51 9.65 -16.40 -7.95
C ALA A 51 9.15 -15.42 -6.89
N ILE A 52 8.23 -14.54 -7.27
CA ILE A 52 7.52 -13.63 -6.36
C ILE A 52 6.04 -13.93 -6.49
N ILE A 53 5.36 -14.17 -5.37
CA ILE A 53 3.94 -14.56 -5.33
C ILE A 53 3.14 -13.40 -4.76
N GLY A 54 2.38 -12.73 -5.61
CA GLY A 54 1.63 -11.50 -5.33
C GLY A 54 2.23 -10.30 -6.06
N GLY A 55 1.44 -9.64 -6.89
CA GLY A 55 1.78 -8.45 -7.66
C GLY A 55 1.39 -7.12 -7.00
N GLY A 56 1.20 -7.12 -5.67
CA GLY A 56 0.90 -5.93 -4.88
C GLY A 56 2.16 -5.20 -4.40
N ALA A 57 1.99 -4.24 -3.48
CA ALA A 57 3.06 -3.35 -3.01
C ALA A 57 4.34 -4.07 -2.57
N GLY A 58 4.23 -5.13 -1.74
CA GLY A 58 5.39 -5.89 -1.28
C GLY A 58 6.10 -6.65 -2.40
N GLY A 59 5.37 -7.34 -3.27
CA GLY A 59 5.94 -8.15 -4.35
C GLY A 59 6.51 -7.31 -5.48
N ALA A 60 5.83 -6.24 -5.89
CA ALA A 60 6.33 -5.29 -6.87
C ALA A 60 7.61 -4.61 -6.40
N SER A 61 7.65 -4.18 -5.13
CA SER A 61 8.84 -3.57 -4.53
C SER A 61 9.97 -4.58 -4.41
N ALA A 62 9.70 -5.82 -3.99
CA ALA A 62 10.70 -6.88 -3.96
C ALA A 62 11.31 -7.11 -5.36
N ALA A 63 10.51 -7.17 -6.42
CA ALA A 63 11.02 -7.31 -7.79
C ALA A 63 11.93 -6.14 -8.19
N TYR A 64 11.46 -4.91 -7.97
CA TYR A 64 12.16 -3.69 -8.34
C TYR A 64 13.49 -3.52 -7.61
N TYR A 65 13.49 -3.61 -6.29
CA TYR A 65 14.70 -3.47 -5.50
C TYR A 65 15.65 -4.66 -5.68
N LEU A 66 15.13 -5.87 -5.92
CA LEU A 66 15.99 -7.04 -6.18
C LEU A 66 16.80 -6.83 -7.46
N ARG A 67 16.18 -6.36 -8.54
CA ARG A 67 16.90 -5.97 -9.76
C ARG A 67 17.97 -4.92 -9.43
N LYS A 68 17.57 -3.84 -8.78
CA LYS A 68 18.45 -2.69 -8.46
C LYS A 68 19.67 -3.09 -7.64
N TYR A 69 19.49 -3.87 -6.56
CA TYR A 69 20.59 -4.31 -5.72
C TYR A 69 21.45 -5.37 -6.39
N ALA A 70 20.87 -6.26 -7.19
CA ALA A 70 21.64 -7.29 -7.89
C ALA A 70 22.56 -6.70 -8.99
N ASP A 71 22.13 -5.62 -9.63
CA ASP A 71 22.94 -4.89 -10.60
C ASP A 71 24.22 -4.29 -9.96
N GLU A 72 24.22 -4.00 -8.64
CA GLU A 72 25.43 -3.58 -7.89
C GLU A 72 26.47 -4.69 -7.75
N THR A 73 26.08 -5.95 -7.96
CA THR A 73 26.91 -7.14 -7.68
C THR A 73 27.31 -7.90 -8.93
N GLY A 74 26.76 -7.52 -10.09
CA GLY A 74 26.92 -8.27 -11.34
C GLY A 74 26.17 -9.60 -11.40
N ILE A 75 25.38 -9.95 -10.37
CA ILE A 75 24.53 -11.15 -10.38
C ILE A 75 23.24 -10.80 -11.11
N LYS A 76 22.92 -11.53 -12.19
CA LYS A 76 21.68 -11.29 -12.93
C LYS A 76 20.54 -12.16 -12.39
N PRO A 77 19.47 -11.58 -11.82
CA PRO A 77 18.29 -12.34 -11.46
C PRO A 77 17.33 -12.51 -12.65
N SER A 78 16.70 -13.68 -12.72
CA SER A 78 15.53 -13.97 -13.57
C SER A 78 14.28 -13.96 -12.69
N ILE A 79 13.49 -12.89 -12.78
CA ILE A 79 12.37 -12.64 -11.86
C ILE A 79 11.05 -13.02 -12.54
N THR A 80 10.26 -13.87 -11.91
CA THR A 80 8.87 -14.18 -12.30
C THR A 80 7.91 -13.77 -11.20
N VAL A 81 6.92 -12.92 -11.52
CA VAL A 81 5.84 -12.53 -10.60
C VAL A 81 4.58 -13.30 -10.96
N TYR A 82 4.03 -14.04 -9.99
CA TYR A 82 2.77 -14.76 -10.08
C TYR A 82 1.66 -13.97 -9.39
N GLU A 83 0.59 -13.64 -10.11
CA GLU A 83 -0.56 -12.91 -9.58
C GLU A 83 -1.85 -13.66 -9.91
N ARG A 84 -2.66 -13.93 -8.89
CA ARG A 84 -3.91 -14.68 -9.03
C ARG A 84 -5.00 -13.86 -9.74
N SER A 85 -4.95 -12.54 -9.58
CA SER A 85 -5.87 -11.59 -10.19
C SER A 85 -5.49 -11.27 -11.63
N GLY A 86 -6.42 -10.65 -12.35
CA GLY A 86 -6.19 -10.14 -13.70
C GLY A 86 -5.48 -8.78 -13.77
N TYR A 87 -4.97 -8.27 -12.64
CA TYR A 87 -4.39 -6.93 -12.52
C TYR A 87 -3.27 -6.91 -11.46
N LEU A 88 -2.42 -5.88 -11.51
CA LEU A 88 -1.33 -5.61 -10.54
C LEU A 88 -1.72 -4.51 -9.55
N GLY A 89 -0.99 -4.39 -8.43
CA GLY A 89 -1.21 -3.38 -7.39
C GLY A 89 -1.91 -3.91 -6.13
N GLY A 90 -2.56 -5.07 -6.22
CA GLY A 90 -3.19 -5.72 -5.06
C GLY A 90 -4.33 -4.88 -4.49
N ARG A 91 -4.21 -4.46 -3.21
CA ARG A 91 -5.21 -3.62 -2.53
C ARG A 91 -5.19 -2.14 -2.99
N SER A 92 -4.24 -1.77 -3.83
CA SER A 92 -4.24 -0.51 -4.58
C SER A 92 -4.65 -0.82 -6.01
N THR A 93 -5.85 -0.41 -6.39
CA THR A 93 -6.44 -0.65 -7.70
C THR A 93 -7.63 0.28 -7.90
N THR A 94 -7.93 0.57 -9.15
CA THR A 94 -9.08 1.41 -9.53
C THR A 94 -10.20 0.60 -10.16
N VAL A 95 -11.39 1.16 -10.15
CA VAL A 95 -12.49 0.82 -11.07
C VAL A 95 -12.87 2.05 -11.87
N ASN A 96 -13.57 1.85 -12.97
CA ASN A 96 -13.97 2.93 -13.87
C ASN A 96 -15.45 3.25 -13.63
N VAL A 97 -15.75 4.50 -13.31
CA VAL A 97 -17.13 4.97 -13.17
C VAL A 97 -17.81 4.87 -14.54
N PHE A 98 -19.02 4.31 -14.60
CA PHE A 98 -19.73 4.03 -15.86
C PHE A 98 -18.91 3.24 -16.91
N ASP A 99 -17.97 2.39 -16.47
CA ASP A 99 -17.03 1.69 -17.34
C ASP A 99 -16.16 2.61 -18.23
N ASN A 100 -16.08 3.90 -17.90
CA ASN A 100 -15.29 4.88 -18.62
C ASN A 100 -13.85 4.93 -18.09
N ALA A 101 -12.89 4.48 -18.89
CA ALA A 101 -11.47 4.46 -18.54
C ALA A 101 -10.86 5.85 -18.23
N SER A 102 -11.53 6.94 -18.62
CA SER A 102 -11.12 8.30 -18.27
C SER A 102 -11.58 8.72 -16.87
N GLU A 103 -12.45 7.94 -16.23
CA GLU A 103 -13.01 8.17 -14.89
C GLU A 103 -12.61 7.08 -13.89
N PRO A 104 -11.31 6.85 -13.64
CA PRO A 104 -10.88 5.89 -12.63
C PRO A 104 -11.17 6.42 -11.23
N VAL A 105 -11.48 5.51 -10.32
CA VAL A 105 -11.66 5.76 -8.90
C VAL A 105 -10.99 4.66 -8.08
N GLU A 106 -10.19 5.05 -7.09
CA GLU A 106 -9.50 4.12 -6.19
C GLU A 106 -10.48 3.29 -5.37
N LEU A 107 -10.30 1.97 -5.33
CA LEU A 107 -11.08 1.08 -4.47
C LEU A 107 -10.53 1.03 -3.03
N GLY A 108 -9.23 1.13 -2.87
CA GLY A 108 -8.52 1.11 -1.59
C GLY A 108 -7.31 2.03 -1.65
N ALA A 109 -6.47 2.02 -0.60
CA ALA A 109 -5.13 2.62 -0.61
C ALA A 109 -5.03 3.96 -1.37
N SER A 110 -5.95 4.88 -1.07
CA SER A 110 -6.29 5.98 -1.98
C SER A 110 -5.30 7.14 -1.94
N ILE A 111 -4.47 7.21 -0.89
CA ILE A 111 -3.49 8.29 -0.69
C ILE A 111 -2.15 7.74 -0.17
N PHE A 112 -1.11 8.53 -0.36
CA PHE A 112 0.19 8.43 0.31
C PHE A 112 0.71 9.85 0.61
N VAL A 113 1.77 9.99 1.40
CA VAL A 113 2.31 11.28 1.86
C VAL A 113 3.81 11.40 1.53
N GLU A 114 4.38 12.60 1.63
CA GLU A 114 5.77 12.86 1.25
C GLU A 114 6.80 11.99 2.01
N VAL A 115 6.51 11.63 3.27
CA VAL A 115 7.37 10.73 4.06
C VAL A 115 7.37 9.29 3.58
N ASN A 116 6.46 8.91 2.66
CA ASN A 116 6.47 7.60 2.00
C ASN A 116 7.53 7.57 0.89
N ARG A 117 8.80 7.48 1.31
CA ARG A 117 9.98 7.65 0.46
C ARG A 117 9.98 6.68 -0.71
N ASN A 118 9.58 5.43 -0.54
CA ASN A 118 9.60 4.44 -1.62
C ASN A 118 8.57 4.78 -2.70
N LEU A 119 7.32 5.04 -2.29
CA LEU A 119 6.24 5.39 -3.23
C LEU A 119 6.52 6.71 -3.97
N VAL A 120 6.93 7.75 -3.24
CA VAL A 120 7.23 9.07 -3.83
C VAL A 120 8.40 8.99 -4.79
N SER A 121 9.48 8.27 -4.43
CA SER A 121 10.66 8.14 -5.30
C SER A 121 10.32 7.37 -6.57
N ALA A 122 9.58 6.26 -6.45
CA ALA A 122 9.15 5.47 -7.59
C ALA A 122 8.20 6.25 -8.50
N ALA A 123 7.22 6.97 -7.94
CA ALA A 123 6.31 7.79 -8.73
C ALA A 123 7.07 8.87 -9.54
N LYS A 124 8.06 9.53 -8.92
CA LYS A 124 8.93 10.49 -9.61
C LYS A 124 9.80 9.83 -10.68
N GLU A 125 10.41 8.69 -10.37
CA GLU A 125 11.27 7.94 -11.31
C GLU A 125 10.50 7.49 -12.56
N PHE A 126 9.24 7.08 -12.40
CA PHE A 126 8.39 6.64 -13.50
C PHE A 126 7.62 7.77 -14.19
N GLY A 127 7.87 9.03 -13.79
CA GLY A 127 7.22 10.20 -14.40
C GLY A 127 5.71 10.27 -14.17
N LEU A 128 5.22 9.67 -13.07
CA LEU A 128 3.79 9.68 -12.73
C LEU A 128 3.38 11.06 -12.21
N THR A 129 2.23 11.54 -12.67
CA THR A 129 1.65 12.80 -12.18
C THR A 129 0.96 12.55 -10.85
N MET A 130 1.38 13.26 -9.81
CA MET A 130 0.76 13.22 -8.48
C MET A 130 -0.12 14.46 -8.32
N ASP A 131 -1.37 14.26 -7.93
CA ASP A 131 -2.31 15.31 -7.58
C ASP A 131 -2.54 15.31 -6.05
N ASP A 132 -2.81 16.49 -5.49
CA ASP A 132 -3.26 16.62 -4.11
C ASP A 132 -4.58 15.84 -3.93
N ALA A 133 -4.68 15.06 -2.85
CA ALA A 133 -5.81 14.17 -2.60
C ALA A 133 -7.16 14.92 -2.57
N ASP A 134 -7.17 16.20 -2.23
CA ASP A 134 -8.39 17.00 -2.14
C ASP A 134 -8.70 17.83 -3.39
N LYS A 135 -7.83 17.79 -4.40
CA LYS A 135 -7.91 18.67 -5.58
C LYS A 135 -9.20 18.52 -6.38
N SER A 136 -9.80 17.33 -6.37
CA SER A 136 -10.95 16.98 -7.21
C SER A 136 -12.30 17.15 -6.51
N ARG A 137 -12.31 17.63 -5.27
CA ARG A 137 -13.52 17.79 -4.47
C ARG A 137 -14.50 18.79 -5.11
N PRO A 138 -15.83 18.55 -5.05
CA PRO A 138 -16.81 19.52 -5.52
C PRO A 138 -16.76 20.85 -4.75
N GLU A 139 -16.55 21.96 -5.46
CA GLU A 139 -16.48 23.32 -4.89
C GLU A 139 -17.83 23.80 -4.33
N ASP A 140 -18.93 23.21 -4.81
CA ASP A 140 -20.29 23.56 -4.43
C ASP A 140 -20.73 22.93 -3.09
N VAL A 141 -19.83 22.24 -2.37
CA VAL A 141 -20.05 21.73 -1.01
C VAL A 141 -19.24 22.56 0.01
N PRO A 142 -19.90 23.42 0.81
CA PRO A 142 -19.24 24.46 1.61
C PRO A 142 -18.55 23.94 2.86
N GLU A 143 -18.94 22.79 3.40
CA GLU A 143 -18.23 22.14 4.51
C GLU A 143 -17.34 21.02 4.00
N ARG A 144 -16.06 21.05 4.36
CA ARG A 144 -15.06 20.11 3.85
C ARG A 144 -15.11 18.79 4.60
N LEU A 145 -15.00 18.84 5.92
CA LEU A 145 -14.83 17.68 6.79
C LEU A 145 -15.76 17.79 7.99
N GLY A 146 -16.44 16.69 8.34
CA GLY A 146 -17.19 16.55 9.57
C GLY A 146 -16.87 15.23 10.28
N VAL A 147 -16.90 15.25 11.61
CA VAL A 147 -16.83 14.04 12.43
C VAL A 147 -18.18 13.83 13.10
N TRP A 148 -18.83 12.73 12.75
CA TRP A 148 -20.14 12.30 13.20
C TRP A 148 -20.02 11.25 14.31
N ASP A 149 -20.63 11.47 15.46
CA ASP A 149 -20.62 10.49 16.56
C ASP A 149 -21.83 9.54 16.55
N GLY A 150 -22.70 9.67 15.54
CA GLY A 150 -23.97 8.96 15.47
C GLY A 150 -25.21 9.77 15.82
N GLN A 151 -25.03 10.95 16.42
CA GLN A 151 -26.10 11.86 16.80
C GLN A 151 -25.82 13.30 16.42
N ASP A 152 -24.59 13.76 16.60
CA ASP A 152 -24.13 15.12 16.34
C ASP A 152 -22.81 15.14 15.57
N PHE A 153 -22.59 16.23 14.82
CA PHE A 153 -21.26 16.55 14.31
C PHE A 153 -20.42 17.15 15.44
N VAL A 154 -19.57 16.34 16.06
CA VAL A 154 -18.68 16.79 17.15
C VAL A 154 -17.60 17.74 16.63
N PHE A 155 -17.24 17.65 15.35
CA PHE A 155 -16.28 18.56 14.72
C PHE A 155 -16.68 18.82 13.26
N THR A 156 -16.57 20.07 12.82
CA THR A 156 -16.67 20.45 11.40
C THR A 156 -15.55 21.40 11.00
N GLN A 157 -15.08 21.25 9.78
CA GLN A 157 -14.11 22.13 9.13
C GLN A 157 -14.75 22.68 7.85
N PRO A 158 -14.93 24.01 7.74
CA PRO A 158 -15.46 24.63 6.54
C PRO A 158 -14.47 24.50 5.39
N ASP A 159 -14.98 24.58 4.17
CA ASP A 159 -14.15 24.76 2.99
C ASP A 159 -13.75 26.23 2.84
N GLY A 160 -12.50 26.48 2.44
CA GLY A 160 -11.98 27.84 2.29
C GLY A 160 -11.77 28.54 3.64
N GLY A 161 -10.52 28.57 4.09
CA GLY A 161 -10.09 29.27 5.28
C GLY A 161 -8.57 29.37 5.32
N TYR A 162 -8.02 30.38 5.98
CA TYR A 162 -6.59 30.37 6.21
C TYR A 162 -6.25 29.29 7.25
N TRP A 163 -5.22 28.48 7.00
CA TRP A 163 -4.78 27.39 7.89
C TRP A 163 -4.63 27.79 9.37
N TRP A 164 -4.29 29.06 9.64
CA TRP A 164 -4.15 29.59 10.99
C TRP A 164 -5.49 29.77 11.72
N TRP A 165 -6.60 29.98 10.99
CA TRP A 165 -7.95 29.96 11.57
C TRP A 165 -8.35 28.55 11.97
N ASP A 166 -8.04 27.55 11.15
CA ASP A 166 -8.30 26.14 11.49
C ASP A 166 -7.48 25.73 12.71
N LEU A 167 -6.20 26.12 12.75
CA LEU A 167 -5.37 25.92 13.93
C LEU A 167 -5.93 26.66 15.16
N ALA A 168 -6.39 27.91 15.02
CA ALA A 168 -6.99 28.65 16.12
C ALA A 168 -8.28 27.99 16.64
N ARG A 169 -9.14 27.46 15.76
CA ARG A 169 -10.34 26.69 16.16
C ARG A 169 -9.99 25.42 16.90
N LEU A 170 -9.00 24.67 16.41
CA LEU A 170 -8.49 23.48 17.07
C LEU A 170 -7.92 23.81 18.45
N LEU A 171 -7.12 24.87 18.58
CA LEU A 171 -6.54 25.30 19.85
C LEU A 171 -7.61 25.85 20.80
N TRP A 172 -8.64 26.54 20.29
CA TRP A 172 -9.75 27.03 21.08
C TRP A 172 -10.57 25.89 21.69
N LYS A 173 -10.93 24.89 20.88
CA LYS A 173 -11.73 23.75 21.34
C LYS A 173 -10.93 22.76 22.18
N TYR A 174 -9.67 22.47 21.80
CA TYR A 174 -8.90 21.35 22.36
C TYR A 174 -7.67 21.77 23.16
N GLY A 175 -7.44 23.07 23.34
CA GLY A 175 -6.24 23.60 23.99
C GLY A 175 -4.96 23.20 23.23
N TRP A 176 -3.91 22.88 23.97
CA TRP A 176 -2.60 22.50 23.40
C TRP A 176 -2.52 21.05 22.90
N THR A 177 -3.60 20.28 23.02
CA THR A 177 -3.61 18.85 22.66
C THR A 177 -3.23 18.59 21.20
N PRO A 178 -3.71 19.35 20.19
CA PRO A 178 -3.29 19.15 18.79
C PRO A 178 -1.77 19.27 18.59
N ILE A 179 -1.13 20.24 19.24
CA ILE A 179 0.32 20.46 19.16
C ILE A 179 1.08 19.31 19.83
N ARG A 180 0.60 18.84 20.99
CA ARG A 180 1.17 17.66 21.67
C ARG A 180 1.09 16.41 20.77
N THR A 181 -0.08 16.17 20.18
CA THR A 181 -0.29 15.05 19.26
C THR A 181 0.63 15.12 18.06
N HIS A 182 0.74 16.28 17.42
CA HIS A 182 1.63 16.45 16.27
C HIS A 182 3.10 16.24 16.64
N ASN A 183 3.55 16.70 17.81
CA ASN A 183 4.92 16.45 18.28
C ASN A 183 5.17 14.97 18.60
N LEU A 184 4.20 14.31 19.25
CA LEU A 184 4.26 12.87 19.54
C LEU A 184 4.31 12.06 18.25
N MET A 185 3.45 12.40 17.28
CA MET A 185 3.45 11.81 15.94
C MET A 185 4.81 11.99 15.27
N LYS A 186 5.35 13.21 15.20
CA LYS A 186 6.67 13.46 14.59
C LYS A 186 7.79 12.66 15.23
N SER A 187 7.82 12.58 16.56
CA SER A 187 8.82 11.78 17.28
C SER A 187 8.68 10.28 17.00
N THR A 188 7.45 9.78 16.96
CA THR A 188 7.14 8.36 16.68
C THR A 188 7.51 7.99 15.25
N ILE A 189 7.04 8.75 14.27
CA ILE A 189 7.35 8.53 12.84
C ILE A 189 8.84 8.73 12.56
N GLY A 190 9.48 9.74 13.16
CA GLY A 190 10.92 9.94 13.04
C GLY A 190 11.75 8.77 13.57
N THR A 191 11.26 8.06 14.59
CA THR A 191 11.88 6.83 15.09
C THR A 191 11.67 5.66 14.13
N PHE A 192 10.45 5.48 13.62
CA PHE A 192 10.14 4.49 12.60
C PHE A 192 10.99 4.67 11.33
N LEU A 193 11.18 5.91 10.85
CA LEU A 193 11.95 6.18 9.63
C LEU A 193 13.41 5.73 9.70
N LYS A 194 13.97 5.54 10.90
CA LYS A 194 15.33 4.96 11.06
C LYS A 194 15.44 3.53 10.53
N MET A 195 14.32 2.81 10.38
CA MET A 195 14.29 1.48 9.76
C MET A 195 14.71 1.45 8.28
N TYR A 196 14.83 2.62 7.63
CA TYR A 196 15.31 2.76 6.25
C TYR A 196 16.82 3.00 6.17
N GLU A 197 17.50 3.13 7.30
CA GLU A 197 18.86 3.66 7.40
C GLU A 197 19.77 2.69 8.15
N GLU A 198 21.06 2.67 7.81
CA GLU A 198 22.08 1.96 8.58
C GLU A 198 22.16 2.55 10.01
N PRO A 199 22.37 1.72 11.06
CA PRO A 199 22.66 0.28 11.03
C PRO A 199 21.42 -0.63 11.08
N TYR A 200 20.21 -0.08 10.97
CA TYR A 200 18.96 -0.83 11.16
C TYR A 200 18.46 -1.52 9.88
N PHE A 201 18.83 -0.99 8.71
CA PHE A 201 18.52 -1.58 7.42
C PHE A 201 19.75 -2.27 6.81
N PRO A 202 19.60 -3.49 6.23
CA PRO A 202 18.42 -4.33 6.25
C PRO A 202 18.28 -5.07 7.60
N PHE A 203 17.06 -5.53 7.92
CA PHE A 203 16.76 -6.26 9.15
C PHE A 203 16.25 -7.66 8.87
N ARG A 204 16.86 -8.68 9.50
CA ARG A 204 16.39 -10.08 9.44
C ARG A 204 15.28 -10.40 10.43
N SER A 205 15.08 -9.55 11.44
CA SER A 205 13.96 -9.69 12.37
C SER A 205 13.26 -8.36 12.58
N LEU A 206 11.95 -8.33 12.27
CA LEU A 206 11.12 -7.16 12.48
C LEU A 206 10.91 -6.90 13.98
N SER A 207 10.81 -7.96 14.78
CA SER A 207 10.74 -7.87 16.24
C SER A 207 11.98 -7.21 16.83
N GLN A 208 13.18 -7.62 16.37
CA GLN A 208 14.43 -7.09 16.89
C GLN A 208 14.61 -5.61 16.55
N VAL A 209 14.40 -5.21 15.29
CA VAL A 209 14.56 -3.79 14.91
C VAL A 209 13.51 -2.90 15.59
N ALA A 210 12.28 -3.40 15.80
CA ALA A 210 11.27 -2.68 16.58
C ALA A 210 11.69 -2.50 18.04
N TYR A 211 12.31 -3.51 18.65
CA TYR A 211 12.86 -3.44 20.00
C TYR A 211 14.04 -2.46 20.09
N ASP A 212 15.01 -2.55 19.17
CA ASP A 212 16.21 -1.71 19.16
C ASP A 212 15.87 -0.22 19.01
N LEU A 213 14.81 0.08 18.25
CA LEU A 213 14.30 1.44 18.07
C LEU A 213 13.34 1.89 19.20
N GLY A 214 13.01 1.01 20.15
CA GLY A 214 12.06 1.29 21.23
C GLY A 214 10.60 1.39 20.78
N LEU A 215 10.29 0.99 19.54
CA LEU A 215 8.94 1.00 18.98
C LEU A 215 8.04 -0.05 19.64
N THR A 216 8.62 -1.12 20.20
CA THR A 216 7.90 -2.15 20.97
C THR A 216 7.10 -1.55 22.14
N ASN A 217 7.61 -0.51 22.80
CA ASN A 217 6.88 0.15 23.89
C ASN A 217 5.56 0.76 23.38
N ILE A 218 5.56 1.27 22.15
CA ILE A 218 4.42 1.92 21.51
C ILE A 218 3.44 0.89 20.94
N THR A 219 3.94 -0.20 20.35
CA THR A 219 3.08 -1.28 19.82
C THR A 219 2.51 -2.16 20.93
N SER A 220 3.10 -2.17 22.13
CA SER A 220 2.63 -2.99 23.26
C SER A 220 1.41 -2.43 23.98
N GLU A 221 1.01 -1.19 23.68
CA GLU A 221 -0.14 -0.52 24.28
C GLU A 221 -1.23 -0.24 23.25
N THR A 222 -2.46 -0.12 23.73
CA THR A 222 -3.57 0.38 22.92
C THR A 222 -3.34 1.86 22.60
N GLY A 223 -3.93 2.35 21.51
CA GLY A 223 -3.89 3.75 21.11
C GLY A 223 -4.38 4.65 22.22
N GLU A 224 -5.48 4.26 22.88
CA GLU A 224 -6.02 4.97 24.03
C GLU A 224 -5.00 5.12 25.17
N LYS A 225 -4.40 4.01 25.63
CA LYS A 225 -3.41 4.05 26.73
C LYS A 225 -2.16 4.83 26.35
N PHE A 226 -1.66 4.65 25.13
CA PHE A 226 -0.49 5.35 24.64
C PHE A 226 -0.73 6.87 24.57
N LEU A 227 -1.91 7.30 24.11
CA LEU A 227 -2.32 8.71 24.10
C LEU A 227 -2.44 9.27 25.52
N GLU A 228 -3.09 8.53 26.44
CA GLU A 228 -3.26 8.94 27.82
C GLU A 228 -1.91 9.13 28.54
N ALA A 229 -0.97 8.20 28.34
CA ALA A 229 0.39 8.28 28.86
C ALA A 229 1.14 9.53 28.35
N ASN A 230 0.74 10.07 27.20
CA ASN A 230 1.29 11.27 26.58
C ASN A 230 0.41 12.52 26.78
N ASN A 231 -0.52 12.49 27.74
CA ASN A 231 -1.42 13.61 28.07
C ASN A 231 -2.31 14.07 26.90
N ILE A 232 -2.74 13.13 26.06
CA ILE A 232 -3.73 13.34 25.00
C ILE A 232 -4.97 12.55 25.40
N ARG A 233 -6.08 13.25 25.64
CA ARG A 233 -7.32 12.71 26.21
C ARG A 233 -8.55 13.22 25.46
N PRO A 234 -9.76 12.67 25.73
CA PRO A 234 -11.00 13.24 25.22
C PRO A 234 -11.15 14.71 25.64
N PRO A 235 -11.79 15.56 24.82
CA PRO A 235 -12.49 15.17 23.59
C PRO A 235 -11.59 15.01 22.36
N PHE A 236 -10.35 15.54 22.33
CA PHE A 236 -9.53 15.52 21.11
C PHE A 236 -9.18 14.10 20.62
N SER A 237 -8.85 13.18 21.53
CA SER A 237 -8.57 11.79 21.14
C SER A 237 -9.80 11.12 20.50
N THR A 238 -10.99 11.37 21.03
CA THR A 238 -12.24 10.82 20.51
C THR A 238 -12.69 11.52 19.23
N ASP A 239 -12.70 12.85 19.21
CA ASP A 239 -13.24 13.63 18.08
C ASP A 239 -12.33 13.55 16.86
N ILE A 240 -11.01 13.53 17.03
CA ILE A 240 -10.06 13.66 15.90
C ILE A 240 -9.26 12.39 15.67
N ILE A 241 -8.59 11.87 16.71
CA ILE A 241 -7.66 10.75 16.53
C ILE A 241 -8.42 9.46 16.22
N GLN A 242 -9.51 9.17 16.95
CA GLN A 242 -10.34 8.00 16.69
C GLN A 242 -11.04 8.08 15.33
N ALA A 243 -11.49 9.26 14.91
CA ALA A 243 -12.03 9.44 13.57
C ALA A 243 -10.99 9.07 12.50
N SER A 244 -9.72 9.43 12.73
CA SER A 244 -8.62 9.05 11.84
C SER A 244 -8.33 7.55 11.86
N THR A 245 -8.29 6.89 13.03
CA THR A 245 -8.07 5.42 13.09
C THR A 245 -9.23 4.65 12.46
N ARG A 246 -10.46 5.15 12.55
CA ARG A 246 -11.65 4.53 11.96
C ARG A 246 -11.68 4.66 10.44
N VAL A 247 -11.32 5.82 9.86
CA VAL A 247 -11.28 5.95 8.39
C VAL A 247 -10.11 5.19 7.77
N ASN A 248 -8.95 5.17 8.43
CA ASN A 248 -7.77 4.48 7.89
C ASN A 248 -7.82 2.96 8.13
N TYR A 249 -8.27 2.53 9.31
CA TYR A 249 -8.14 1.14 9.76
C TYR A 249 -9.41 0.53 10.37
N ALA A 250 -10.57 1.19 10.28
CA ALA A 250 -11.85 0.69 10.80
C ALA A 250 -11.77 0.21 12.27
N GLN A 251 -10.90 0.84 13.06
CA GLN A 251 -10.57 0.41 14.41
C GLN A 251 -10.64 1.57 15.40
N ASN A 252 -11.13 1.27 16.60
CA ASN A 252 -11.26 2.21 17.70
C ASN A 252 -10.00 2.23 18.57
N LEU A 253 -9.74 3.37 19.23
CA LEU A 253 -8.55 3.60 20.06
C LEU A 253 -8.32 2.56 21.18
N PRO A 254 -9.36 1.98 21.81
CA PRO A 254 -9.16 0.95 22.83
C PRO A 254 -8.56 -0.36 22.30
N PHE A 255 -8.52 -0.59 20.99
CA PHE A 255 -8.11 -1.88 20.40
C PHE A 255 -6.93 -1.79 19.43
N ILE A 256 -6.81 -0.71 18.66
CA ILE A 256 -5.65 -0.47 17.79
C ILE A 256 -4.42 -0.12 18.64
N HIS A 257 -3.21 -0.51 18.23
CA HIS A 257 -1.99 -0.21 18.99
C HIS A 257 -1.50 1.24 18.80
N GLY A 258 -0.66 1.70 19.72
CA GLY A 258 -0.16 3.08 19.75
C GLY A 258 0.58 3.52 18.48
N LEU A 259 1.35 2.63 17.85
CA LEU A 259 2.12 2.99 16.65
C LEU A 259 1.21 3.33 15.45
N GLU A 260 0.26 2.47 15.12
CA GLU A 260 -0.68 2.74 14.02
C GLU A 260 -1.56 3.96 14.32
N THR A 261 -1.91 4.17 15.60
CA THR A 261 -2.60 5.38 16.03
C THR A 261 -1.83 6.65 15.63
N MET A 262 -0.51 6.66 15.78
CA MET A 262 0.33 7.80 15.36
C MET A 262 0.50 7.89 13.84
N VAL A 263 0.55 6.76 13.14
CA VAL A 263 0.57 6.73 11.67
C VAL A 263 -0.69 7.37 11.09
N CYS A 264 -1.86 7.15 11.70
CA CYS A 264 -3.11 7.80 11.31
C CYS A 264 -3.09 9.33 11.45
N MET A 265 -2.15 9.88 12.21
CA MET A 265 -2.00 11.33 12.39
C MET A 265 -0.96 11.94 11.45
N ALA A 266 -0.28 11.13 10.62
CA ALA A 266 0.74 11.56 9.68
C ALA A 266 0.13 11.78 8.26
N THR A 267 -0.91 12.60 8.17
CA THR A 267 -1.69 12.80 6.93
C THR A 267 -1.31 14.05 6.13
N ASP A 268 -0.34 14.82 6.61
CA ASP A 268 0.08 16.07 5.98
C ASP A 268 0.59 15.85 4.55
N GLY A 269 0.03 16.61 3.59
CA GLY A 269 0.43 16.53 2.19
C GLY A 269 -0.01 15.24 1.48
N ALA A 270 -1.16 14.70 1.84
CA ALA A 270 -1.76 13.56 1.17
C ALA A 270 -1.88 13.78 -0.35
N MET A 271 -1.40 12.81 -1.11
CA MET A 271 -1.37 12.84 -2.56
C MET A 271 -1.77 11.49 -3.15
N SER A 272 -2.09 11.49 -4.43
CA SER A 272 -2.42 10.30 -5.20
C SER A 272 -1.88 10.41 -6.62
N VAL A 273 -1.62 9.28 -7.28
CA VAL A 273 -1.25 9.25 -8.69
C VAL A 273 -2.50 9.42 -9.54
N ARG A 274 -2.47 10.36 -10.50
CA ARG A 274 -3.52 10.52 -11.49
C ARG A 274 -3.72 9.20 -12.25
N GLY A 275 -4.95 8.68 -12.23
CA GLY A 275 -5.30 7.40 -12.85
C GLY A 275 -5.13 6.17 -11.95
N GLY A 276 -4.58 6.35 -10.75
CA GLY A 276 -4.48 5.31 -9.71
C GLY A 276 -3.05 5.02 -9.25
N ASN A 277 -2.90 4.81 -7.95
CA ASN A 277 -1.68 4.47 -7.22
C ASN A 277 -1.09 3.12 -7.64
N TRP A 278 -1.91 2.20 -8.18
CA TRP A 278 -1.46 0.91 -8.70
C TRP A 278 -0.37 1.04 -9.77
N GLN A 279 -0.34 2.18 -10.49
CA GLN A 279 0.67 2.48 -11.51
C GLN A 279 2.09 2.53 -10.95
N ILE A 280 2.27 2.85 -9.66
CA ILE A 280 3.58 2.80 -9.00
C ILE A 280 4.11 1.35 -9.02
N PHE A 281 3.26 0.39 -8.68
CA PHE A 281 3.63 -1.02 -8.58
C PHE A 281 3.79 -1.68 -9.95
N ASP A 282 2.96 -1.30 -10.91
CA ASP A 282 3.15 -1.69 -12.31
C ASP A 282 4.47 -1.14 -12.87
N GLY A 283 4.81 0.13 -12.58
CA GLY A 283 6.10 0.73 -12.93
C GLY A 283 7.28 0.00 -12.31
N MET A 284 7.21 -0.35 -11.02
CA MET A 284 8.23 -1.14 -10.32
C MET A 284 8.49 -2.50 -10.99
N ILE A 285 7.41 -3.23 -11.35
CA ILE A 285 7.51 -4.54 -12.00
C ILE A 285 8.11 -4.42 -13.40
N LYS A 286 7.72 -3.40 -14.17
CA LYS A 286 8.30 -3.11 -15.50
C LYS A 286 9.78 -2.77 -15.41
N ALA A 287 10.17 -1.89 -14.48
CA ALA A 287 11.56 -1.51 -14.25
C ALA A 287 12.43 -2.70 -13.79
N ALA A 288 11.86 -3.67 -13.07
CA ALA A 288 12.55 -4.90 -12.70
C ALA A 288 12.88 -5.82 -13.90
N GLY A 289 12.23 -5.61 -15.04
CA GLY A 289 12.26 -6.53 -16.18
C GLY A 289 11.67 -7.89 -15.84
N ALA A 290 10.68 -7.94 -14.94
CA ALA A 290 10.11 -9.18 -14.45
C ALA A 290 9.13 -9.79 -15.47
N THR A 291 9.12 -11.12 -15.56
CA THR A 291 8.06 -11.85 -16.26
C THR A 291 6.82 -11.91 -15.39
N VAL A 292 5.69 -11.41 -15.87
CA VAL A 292 4.42 -11.37 -15.11
C VAL A 292 3.48 -12.47 -15.60
N LYS A 293 2.97 -13.26 -14.66
CA LYS A 293 1.92 -14.27 -14.88
C LYS A 293 0.66 -13.86 -14.12
N LEU A 294 -0.19 -13.06 -14.76
CA LEU A 294 -1.54 -12.73 -14.26
C LEU A 294 -2.46 -13.94 -14.34
N ASN A 295 -3.60 -13.89 -13.63
CA ASN A 295 -4.59 -14.97 -13.57
C ASN A 295 -3.98 -16.36 -13.27
N THR A 296 -2.88 -16.38 -12.51
CA THR A 296 -2.10 -17.58 -12.23
C THR A 296 -1.96 -17.75 -10.73
N THR A 297 -2.67 -18.74 -10.18
CA THR A 297 -2.65 -19.03 -8.75
C THR A 297 -1.58 -20.06 -8.45
N VAL A 298 -0.62 -19.74 -7.58
CA VAL A 298 0.31 -20.74 -7.02
C VAL A 298 -0.45 -21.56 -5.98
N GLN A 299 -0.36 -22.89 -6.06
CA GLN A 299 -1.07 -23.82 -5.17
C GLN A 299 -0.12 -24.50 -4.18
N GLN A 300 1.13 -24.74 -4.59
CA GLN A 300 2.13 -25.41 -3.78
C GLN A 300 3.52 -24.82 -3.99
N ILE A 301 4.30 -24.77 -2.91
CA ILE A 301 5.75 -24.54 -2.93
C ILE A 301 6.40 -25.75 -2.27
N ARG A 302 7.25 -26.46 -3.00
CA ARG A 302 7.96 -27.64 -2.52
C ARG A 302 9.47 -27.41 -2.53
N LYS A 303 10.11 -27.50 -1.37
CA LYS A 303 11.59 -27.50 -1.28
C LYS A 303 12.16 -28.78 -1.88
N THR A 304 13.23 -28.68 -2.63
CA THR A 304 13.97 -29.81 -3.18
C THR A 304 15.13 -30.18 -2.26
N ASP A 305 15.69 -31.38 -2.45
CA ASP A 305 16.89 -31.82 -1.72
C ASP A 305 18.14 -30.99 -2.07
N PHE A 306 18.08 -30.18 -3.14
CA PHE A 306 19.15 -29.30 -3.60
C PHE A 306 19.02 -27.86 -3.08
N GLY A 307 18.11 -27.59 -2.14
CA GLY A 307 17.90 -26.26 -1.55
C GLY A 307 17.08 -25.29 -2.42
N THR A 308 16.64 -25.72 -3.60
CA THR A 308 15.75 -24.95 -4.50
C THR A 308 14.27 -25.21 -4.19
N TYR A 309 13.38 -24.48 -4.86
CA TYR A 309 11.93 -24.59 -4.67
C TYR A 309 11.21 -24.83 -6.00
N VAL A 310 10.32 -25.82 -6.03
CA VAL A 310 9.39 -26.06 -7.13
C VAL A 310 8.03 -25.45 -6.80
N LEU A 311 7.56 -24.56 -7.67
CA LEU A 311 6.24 -23.94 -7.58
C LEU A 311 5.28 -24.64 -8.53
N SER A 312 4.16 -25.14 -8.00
CA SER A 312 3.05 -25.67 -8.80
C SER A 312 1.96 -24.60 -8.89
N SER A 313 1.61 -24.22 -10.12
CA SER A 313 0.69 -23.12 -10.40
C SER A 313 -0.39 -23.50 -11.40
N LYS A 314 -1.56 -22.87 -11.27
CA LYS A 314 -2.72 -23.08 -12.13
C LYS A 314 -3.14 -21.77 -12.79
N GLY A 315 -3.08 -21.72 -14.12
CA GLY A 315 -3.62 -20.62 -14.90
C GLY A 315 -5.14 -20.71 -15.03
N LYS A 316 -5.82 -19.56 -15.09
CA LYS A 316 -7.27 -19.45 -15.31
C LYS A 316 -7.67 -19.56 -16.80
N ALA A 317 -6.82 -20.13 -17.66
CA ALA A 317 -7.02 -20.15 -19.11
C ALA A 317 -8.36 -20.81 -19.51
N PRO A 318 -9.02 -20.35 -20.58
CA PRO A 318 -10.31 -20.86 -21.05
C PRO A 318 -10.24 -22.26 -21.69
N SER A 319 -9.13 -23.00 -21.56
CA SER A 319 -8.99 -24.35 -22.12
C SER A 319 -9.62 -25.41 -21.22
N LEU A 320 -10.26 -26.40 -21.85
CA LEU A 320 -11.02 -27.52 -21.28
C LEU A 320 -10.27 -28.41 -20.25
N SER A 321 -8.99 -28.15 -19.99
CA SER A 321 -8.22 -28.77 -18.92
C SER A 321 -7.14 -27.81 -18.41
N PRO A 322 -7.29 -27.21 -17.21
CA PRO A 322 -6.26 -26.35 -16.66
C PRO A 322 -5.02 -27.19 -16.33
N THR A 323 -3.96 -27.05 -17.12
CA THR A 323 -2.69 -27.76 -16.91
C THR A 323 -1.95 -27.13 -15.72
N VAL A 324 -1.60 -27.92 -14.72
CA VAL A 324 -0.70 -27.50 -13.65
C VAL A 324 0.69 -27.30 -14.26
N GLN A 325 1.26 -26.12 -14.07
CA GLN A 325 2.61 -25.80 -14.50
C GLN A 325 3.55 -25.80 -13.30
N GLU A 326 4.68 -26.50 -13.44
CA GLU A 326 5.73 -26.54 -12.43
C GLU A 326 6.99 -25.83 -12.92
N HIS A 327 7.56 -25.01 -12.05
CA HIS A 327 8.83 -24.32 -12.33
C HIS A 327 9.69 -24.28 -11.07
N GLU A 328 10.98 -24.53 -11.25
CA GLU A 328 11.98 -24.49 -10.18
C GLU A 328 12.63 -23.10 -10.06
N TYR A 329 12.89 -22.68 -8.83
CA TYR A 329 13.45 -21.38 -8.46
C TYR A 329 14.47 -21.53 -7.35
N ASP A 330 15.50 -20.69 -7.36
CA ASP A 330 16.51 -20.63 -6.30
C ASP A 330 15.98 -19.83 -5.08
N VAL A 331 15.10 -18.85 -5.33
CA VAL A 331 14.49 -18.00 -4.29
C VAL A 331 12.98 -17.85 -4.55
N VAL A 332 12.19 -17.89 -3.47
CA VAL A 332 10.75 -17.64 -3.48
C VAL A 332 10.43 -16.52 -2.49
N VAL A 333 9.73 -15.49 -2.94
CA VAL A 333 9.21 -14.40 -2.10
C VAL A 333 7.69 -14.51 -2.05
N LEU A 334 7.14 -14.84 -0.89
CA LEU A 334 5.72 -14.83 -0.63
C LEU A 334 5.28 -13.43 -0.21
N ALA A 335 4.62 -12.71 -1.13
CA ALA A 335 4.16 -11.34 -0.94
C ALA A 335 2.64 -11.23 -0.78
N ALA A 336 2.05 -12.18 -0.04
CA ALA A 336 0.65 -12.20 0.35
C ALA A 336 0.50 -12.85 1.74
N PRO A 337 -0.50 -12.47 2.57
CA PRO A 337 -0.72 -13.10 3.86
C PRO A 337 -0.88 -14.61 3.72
N LEU A 338 -0.01 -15.40 4.38
CA LEU A 338 0.06 -16.86 4.17
C LEU A 338 -1.30 -17.54 4.46
N GLN A 339 -2.01 -17.05 5.47
CA GLN A 339 -3.34 -17.53 5.85
C GLN A 339 -4.40 -17.39 4.74
N ASP A 340 -4.21 -16.46 3.80
CA ASP A 340 -5.17 -16.12 2.74
C ASP A 340 -4.66 -16.47 1.33
N ALA A 341 -3.40 -16.90 1.23
CA ALA A 341 -2.77 -17.32 -0.01
C ALA A 341 -3.27 -18.70 -0.47
N SER A 342 -3.75 -19.54 0.46
CA SER A 342 -4.18 -20.94 0.19
C SER A 342 -3.08 -21.78 -0.48
N ILE A 343 -1.82 -21.56 -0.09
CA ILE A 343 -0.64 -22.25 -0.63
C ILE A 343 -0.22 -23.36 0.34
N THR A 344 0.04 -24.54 -0.20
CA THR A 344 0.66 -25.64 0.55
C THR A 344 2.19 -25.51 0.52
N LEU A 345 2.83 -25.51 1.68
CA LEU A 345 4.30 -25.51 1.81
C LEU A 345 4.78 -26.91 2.19
N THR A 346 5.74 -27.46 1.45
CA THR A 346 6.28 -28.81 1.67
C THR A 346 7.81 -28.82 1.59
N PRO A 347 8.55 -29.17 2.66
CA PRO A 347 8.07 -29.46 4.01
C PRO A 347 7.48 -28.21 4.68
N ARG A 348 6.96 -28.36 5.89
CA ARG A 348 6.58 -27.22 6.72
C ARG A 348 7.82 -26.32 6.93
N PRO A 349 7.73 -25.00 6.71
CA PRO A 349 8.87 -24.11 6.90
C PRO A 349 9.29 -24.02 8.37
N ALA A 350 10.54 -23.64 8.64
CA ALA A 350 11.09 -23.46 9.98
C ALA A 350 10.27 -22.47 10.82
N TYR A 351 9.79 -21.39 10.19
CA TYR A 351 8.91 -20.39 10.78
C TYR A 351 7.58 -20.34 10.01
N VAL A 352 6.47 -20.41 10.74
CA VAL A 352 5.12 -20.24 10.19
C VAL A 352 4.54 -18.95 10.72
N PRO A 353 4.24 -17.96 9.86
CA PRO A 353 3.66 -16.68 10.26
C PRO A 353 2.40 -16.84 11.10
N ALA A 354 2.22 -15.93 12.06
CA ALA A 354 1.05 -15.93 12.93
C ALA A 354 -0.23 -15.65 12.13
N LYS A 355 -1.34 -16.29 12.52
CA LYS A 355 -2.66 -15.95 11.98
C LYS A 355 -3.20 -14.71 12.68
N ILE A 356 -3.64 -13.73 11.90
CA ILE A 356 -4.18 -12.45 12.40
C ILE A 356 -5.51 -12.19 11.69
N PRO A 357 -6.58 -11.82 12.41
CA PRO A 357 -7.84 -11.49 11.75
C PRO A 357 -7.68 -10.22 10.93
N TYR A 358 -8.32 -10.17 9.76
CA TYR A 358 -8.36 -8.99 8.89
C TYR A 358 -9.73 -8.33 8.97
N VAL A 359 -9.75 -7.01 8.83
CA VAL A 359 -10.97 -6.24 8.68
C VAL A 359 -11.62 -6.61 7.35
N LYS A 360 -12.88 -7.04 7.43
CA LYS A 360 -13.75 -7.20 6.27
C LYS A 360 -14.39 -5.86 5.96
N LEU A 361 -13.74 -5.08 5.09
CA LEU A 361 -14.19 -3.73 4.75
C LEU A 361 -15.10 -3.79 3.51
N HIS A 362 -16.31 -3.27 3.64
CA HIS A 362 -17.19 -3.03 2.51
C HIS A 362 -16.92 -1.64 1.93
N VAL A 363 -16.68 -1.60 0.62
CA VAL A 363 -16.51 -0.37 -0.16
C VAL A 363 -17.70 -0.24 -1.09
N THR A 364 -18.45 0.85 -0.97
CA THR A 364 -19.54 1.19 -1.90
C THR A 364 -19.16 2.47 -2.62
N LEU A 365 -19.03 2.41 -3.94
CA LEU A 365 -18.92 3.56 -4.81
C LEU A 365 -20.26 3.74 -5.51
N LEU A 366 -20.74 4.97 -5.64
CA LEU A 366 -21.96 5.24 -6.38
C LEU A 366 -21.97 6.64 -6.99
N THR A 367 -22.80 6.84 -8.00
CA THR A 367 -23.15 8.16 -8.53
C THR A 367 -24.60 8.48 -8.24
N SER A 368 -24.88 9.76 -7.96
CA SER A 368 -26.24 10.23 -7.74
C SER A 368 -26.35 11.73 -8.09
N PRO A 369 -27.48 12.20 -8.62
CA PRO A 369 -27.76 13.63 -8.74
C PRO A 369 -27.99 14.29 -7.37
N HIS A 370 -28.23 13.50 -6.32
CA HIS A 370 -28.55 14.00 -4.98
C HIS A 370 -27.31 14.29 -4.16
N ARG A 371 -27.44 15.28 -3.27
CA ARG A 371 -26.48 15.56 -2.20
C ARG A 371 -26.76 14.69 -0.98
N LEU A 372 -25.78 14.60 -0.08
CA LEU A 372 -26.04 14.07 1.26
C LEU A 372 -27.16 14.86 1.93
N SER A 373 -28.16 14.14 2.44
CA SER A 373 -29.35 14.67 3.07
C SER A 373 -29.03 15.19 4.48
N PRO A 374 -29.35 16.44 4.82
CA PRO A 374 -29.20 16.97 6.18
C PRO A 374 -29.95 16.14 7.22
N ALA A 375 -31.13 15.61 6.85
CA ALA A 375 -31.96 14.78 7.73
C ALA A 375 -31.26 13.46 8.13
N ALA A 376 -30.36 12.93 7.30
CA ALA A 376 -29.59 11.72 7.62
C ALA A 376 -28.62 11.92 8.80
N PHE A 377 -28.31 13.17 9.12
CA PHE A 377 -27.34 13.59 10.13
C PHE A 377 -27.96 14.52 11.18
N ASN A 378 -29.29 14.42 11.39
CA ASN A 378 -30.04 15.25 12.36
C ASN A 378 -29.85 16.77 12.17
N LEU A 379 -29.54 17.22 10.95
CA LEU A 379 -29.36 18.63 10.63
C LEU A 379 -30.67 19.27 10.13
N PRO A 380 -30.84 20.59 10.30
CA PRO A 380 -31.92 21.35 9.65
C PRO A 380 -31.91 21.18 8.14
N SER A 381 -33.07 21.27 7.49
CA SER A 381 -33.22 21.02 6.05
C SER A 381 -32.41 21.96 5.14
N ASP A 382 -32.03 23.14 5.64
CA ASP A 382 -31.23 24.15 4.94
C ASP A 382 -29.73 24.09 5.30
N ALA A 383 -29.33 23.21 6.21
CA ALA A 383 -27.93 23.04 6.59
C ALA A 383 -27.14 22.28 5.50
N ALA A 384 -25.86 22.58 5.37
CA ALA A 384 -24.96 21.82 4.51
C ALA A 384 -24.40 20.61 5.27
N VAL A 385 -24.36 19.45 4.60
CA VAL A 385 -23.61 18.29 5.09
C VAL A 385 -22.17 18.38 4.59
N PRO A 386 -21.16 18.10 5.43
CA PRO A 386 -19.77 18.01 5.00
C PRO A 386 -19.55 17.04 3.84
N SER A 387 -18.68 17.40 2.90
CA SER A 387 -18.30 16.51 1.78
C SER A 387 -17.59 15.24 2.23
N VAL A 388 -16.91 15.28 3.39
CA VAL A 388 -16.30 14.11 4.01
C VAL A 388 -16.88 13.97 5.40
N VAL A 389 -17.65 12.91 5.62
CA VAL A 389 -18.19 12.53 6.92
C VAL A 389 -17.36 11.37 7.45
N LEU A 390 -16.53 11.63 8.47
CA LEU A 390 -15.86 10.61 9.27
C LEU A 390 -16.70 10.29 10.49
N THR A 391 -16.41 9.18 11.16
CA THR A 391 -17.17 8.76 12.34
C THR A 391 -16.30 8.61 13.58
N THR A 392 -16.89 8.86 14.74
CA THR A 392 -16.37 8.45 16.05
C THR A 392 -17.47 7.74 16.85
N LEU A 393 -17.15 7.30 18.06
CA LEU A 393 -18.13 6.73 18.98
C LEU A 393 -18.80 7.85 19.79
N GLY A 394 -20.11 7.72 19.99
CA GLY A 394 -20.86 8.58 20.91
C GLY A 394 -20.37 8.46 22.35
N PRO A 395 -20.55 9.50 23.19
CA PRO A 395 -20.01 9.53 24.56
C PRO A 395 -20.61 8.46 25.49
N ASP A 396 -21.79 7.94 25.16
CA ASP A 396 -22.50 6.88 25.89
C ASP A 396 -22.29 5.49 25.28
N GLU A 397 -21.54 5.38 24.18
CA GLU A 397 -21.27 4.10 23.54
C GLU A 397 -20.13 3.35 24.22
N THR A 398 -20.36 2.05 24.48
CA THR A 398 -19.29 1.15 24.88
C THR A 398 -18.49 0.73 23.65
N PRO A 399 -17.16 0.96 23.59
CA PRO A 399 -16.34 0.51 22.47
C PRO A 399 -16.44 -1.00 22.28
N ARG A 400 -16.66 -1.41 21.02
CA ARG A 400 -16.70 -2.81 20.61
C ARG A 400 -15.62 -3.07 19.56
N GLU A 401 -15.27 -4.35 19.42
CA GLU A 401 -14.30 -4.79 18.41
C GLU A 401 -14.98 -5.14 17.09
N ARG A 402 -14.17 -5.19 16.03
CA ARG A 402 -14.55 -5.72 14.72
C ARG A 402 -15.77 -5.04 14.12
N GLU A 403 -16.66 -5.79 13.48
CA GLU A 403 -17.83 -5.26 12.78
C GLU A 403 -18.75 -4.45 13.72
N GLU A 404 -18.87 -4.86 14.99
CA GLU A 404 -19.63 -4.13 16.01
C GLU A 404 -18.95 -2.82 16.45
N GLY A 405 -17.66 -2.66 16.18
CA GLY A 405 -16.89 -1.46 16.51
C GLY A 405 -17.31 -0.21 15.74
N VAL A 406 -18.14 -0.34 14.71
CA VAL A 406 -18.71 0.80 13.99
C VAL A 406 -19.63 1.66 14.87
N GLY A 407 -20.20 1.09 15.94
CA GLY A 407 -21.15 1.80 16.81
C GLY A 407 -22.44 2.20 16.09
N ARG A 408 -23.19 3.13 16.69
CA ARG A 408 -24.49 3.61 16.17
C ARG A 408 -24.38 4.30 14.81
N ALA A 409 -23.20 4.80 14.44
CA ALA A 409 -22.99 5.47 13.17
C ALA A 409 -23.26 4.55 11.97
N GLY A 410 -23.00 3.24 12.09
CA GLY A 410 -23.30 2.23 11.06
C GLY A 410 -22.37 2.24 9.84
N PHE A 411 -21.50 3.24 9.70
CA PHE A 411 -20.44 3.32 8.68
C PHE A 411 -19.15 3.91 9.28
N PHE A 412 -18.03 3.79 8.58
CA PHE A 412 -16.74 4.38 8.98
C PHE A 412 -16.51 5.75 8.35
N SER A 413 -16.82 5.89 7.05
CA SER A 413 -16.80 7.17 6.36
C SER A 413 -17.73 7.23 5.15
N ILE A 414 -18.21 8.42 4.83
CA ILE A 414 -18.88 8.76 3.55
C ILE A 414 -18.11 9.94 2.96
N SER A 415 -17.75 9.87 1.68
CA SER A 415 -16.99 10.93 1.01
C SER A 415 -17.56 11.23 -0.37
N THR A 416 -17.89 12.49 -0.63
CA THR A 416 -18.15 13.04 -1.95
C THR A 416 -16.82 13.34 -2.63
N LEU A 417 -16.45 12.53 -3.63
CA LEU A 417 -15.13 12.57 -4.24
C LEU A 417 -14.99 13.70 -5.26
N ARG A 418 -15.90 13.75 -6.23
CA ARG A 418 -15.90 14.70 -7.35
C ARG A 418 -17.23 14.65 -8.10
N HIS A 419 -17.41 15.59 -9.01
CA HIS A 419 -18.44 15.52 -10.05
C HIS A 419 -18.03 14.58 -11.18
N VAL A 420 -19.01 13.89 -11.77
CA VAL A 420 -18.87 13.04 -12.95
C VAL A 420 -20.05 13.26 -13.88
N VAL A 421 -19.81 13.18 -15.19
CA VAL A 421 -20.87 13.30 -16.19
C VAL A 421 -21.49 11.93 -16.44
N ASN A 422 -22.79 11.81 -16.21
CA ASN A 422 -23.53 10.59 -16.56
C ASN A 422 -23.64 10.48 -18.08
N PRO A 423 -23.16 9.39 -18.70
CA PRO A 423 -23.16 9.26 -20.16
C PRO A 423 -24.56 9.08 -20.76
N SER A 424 -25.53 8.63 -19.97
CA SER A 424 -26.91 8.38 -20.41
C SER A 424 -27.76 9.65 -20.39
N SER A 425 -27.66 10.45 -19.32
CA SER A 425 -28.45 11.69 -19.16
C SER A 425 -27.69 12.94 -19.62
N ASN A 426 -26.36 12.84 -19.75
CA ASN A 426 -25.44 13.97 -19.90
C ASN A 426 -25.57 15.02 -18.77
N GLY A 427 -26.07 14.59 -17.60
CA GLY A 427 -26.17 15.37 -16.38
C GLY A 427 -24.91 15.27 -15.52
N ASP A 428 -24.71 16.27 -14.67
CA ASP A 428 -23.63 16.31 -13.69
C ASP A 428 -24.08 15.64 -12.40
N GLU A 429 -23.27 14.72 -11.87
CA GLU A 429 -23.61 13.88 -10.71
C GLU A 429 -22.46 13.76 -9.72
N TYR A 430 -22.78 13.51 -8.46
CA TYR A 430 -21.80 13.34 -7.40
C TYR A 430 -21.32 11.88 -7.33
N LEU A 431 -20.01 11.67 -7.38
CA LEU A 431 -19.39 10.38 -7.08
C LEU A 431 -19.13 10.26 -5.58
N TYR A 432 -19.74 9.26 -4.94
CA TYR A 432 -19.55 8.96 -3.52
C TYR A 432 -18.70 7.72 -3.30
N LYS A 433 -18.04 7.68 -2.14
CA LYS A 433 -17.35 6.51 -1.59
C LYS A 433 -17.73 6.30 -0.13
N ILE A 434 -18.16 5.09 0.20
CA ILE A 434 -18.57 4.70 1.55
C ILE A 434 -17.73 3.52 2.01
N PHE A 435 -17.20 3.62 3.23
CA PHE A 435 -16.56 2.53 3.96
C PHE A 435 -17.45 2.10 5.12
N SER A 436 -17.74 0.81 5.21
CA SER A 436 -18.64 0.24 6.22
C SER A 436 -18.23 -1.19 6.61
N PRO A 437 -18.69 -1.69 7.77
CA PRO A 437 -18.43 -3.08 8.18
C PRO A 437 -19.33 -4.10 7.45
N ALA A 438 -20.42 -3.64 6.84
CA ALA A 438 -21.41 -4.45 6.12
C ALA A 438 -21.85 -3.77 4.82
N ARG A 439 -22.57 -4.49 3.95
CA ARG A 439 -23.12 -3.95 2.68
C ARG A 439 -24.07 -2.79 3.00
N ILE A 440 -23.89 -1.66 2.30
CA ILE A 440 -24.83 -0.53 2.34
C ILE A 440 -26.08 -0.90 1.53
N THR A 441 -27.23 -0.82 2.18
CA THR A 441 -28.54 -1.21 1.62
C THR A 441 -29.17 -0.08 0.78
N GLY A 442 -30.23 -0.39 0.01
CA GLY A 442 -31.02 0.64 -0.69
C GLY A 442 -31.68 1.61 0.29
N ALA A 443 -32.15 1.11 1.44
CA ALA A 443 -32.70 1.93 2.51
C ALA A 443 -31.67 2.90 3.12
N ASP A 444 -30.42 2.45 3.29
CA ASP A 444 -29.33 3.33 3.72
C ASP A 444 -29.05 4.42 2.69
N LEU A 445 -29.00 4.09 1.40
CA LEU A 445 -28.79 5.08 0.33
C LEU A 445 -29.93 6.09 0.26
N ALA A 446 -31.18 5.62 0.30
CA ALA A 446 -32.36 6.49 0.35
C ALA A 446 -32.31 7.45 1.54
N ARG A 447 -31.92 6.95 2.72
CA ARG A 447 -31.71 7.78 3.91
C ARG A 447 -30.58 8.79 3.70
N PHE A 448 -29.40 8.35 3.26
CA PHE A 448 -28.22 9.21 3.09
C PHE A 448 -28.42 10.30 2.03
N LEU A 449 -29.18 10.03 0.97
CA LEU A 449 -29.38 10.94 -0.17
C LEU A 449 -30.75 11.63 -0.17
N GLY A 450 -31.67 11.24 0.72
CA GLY A 450 -32.94 11.94 0.93
C GLY A 450 -34.03 11.67 -0.11
N PHE A 451 -33.97 10.55 -0.83
CA PHE A 451 -35.01 10.11 -1.76
C PHE A 451 -35.92 9.04 -1.14
N SER A 452 -37.07 8.77 -1.77
CA SER A 452 -38.02 7.75 -1.29
C SER A 452 -37.61 6.38 -1.82
N SER A 453 -37.44 5.40 -0.93
CA SER A 453 -37.10 4.03 -1.35
C SER A 453 -38.26 3.40 -2.13
N SER A 454 -37.99 2.95 -3.35
CA SER A 454 -38.93 2.25 -4.23
C SER A 454 -39.21 0.81 -3.79
N GLY A 455 -39.58 0.57 -2.53
CA GLY A 455 -40.31 -0.63 -2.04
C GLY A 455 -39.90 -2.04 -2.49
N GLY A 456 -38.71 -2.27 -3.05
CA GLY A 456 -38.19 -3.61 -3.35
C GLY A 456 -37.78 -4.31 -2.06
N ASN A 457 -38.09 -5.60 -1.92
CA ASN A 457 -37.76 -6.34 -0.70
C ASN A 457 -36.26 -6.20 -0.38
N ASP A 458 -35.94 -6.00 0.91
CA ASP A 458 -34.57 -5.91 1.44
C ASP A 458 -33.69 -7.15 1.14
N ASP A 459 -34.29 -8.23 0.62
CA ASP A 459 -33.67 -9.50 0.26
C ASP A 459 -33.40 -9.66 -1.25
N ASP A 460 -33.89 -8.76 -2.11
CA ASP A 460 -33.69 -8.86 -3.55
C ASP A 460 -32.40 -8.13 -3.96
N ASP A 461 -31.53 -8.90 -4.60
CA ASP A 461 -30.15 -8.60 -5.02
C ASP A 461 -30.07 -7.57 -6.17
N ASP A 462 -30.99 -6.62 -6.23
CA ASP A 462 -31.04 -5.70 -7.35
C ASP A 462 -30.04 -4.57 -7.12
N ASP A 463 -28.94 -4.66 -7.86
CA ASP A 463 -28.18 -3.53 -8.37
C ASP A 463 -29.05 -2.63 -9.28
N ALA A 464 -30.32 -2.39 -8.90
CA ALA A 464 -31.25 -1.52 -9.57
C ALA A 464 -30.70 -0.10 -9.50
N VAL A 465 -30.01 0.22 -10.58
CA VAL A 465 -29.70 1.57 -10.99
C VAL A 465 -31.01 2.21 -11.42
N ASP A 466 -31.39 3.28 -10.73
CA ASP A 466 -32.57 4.09 -11.04
C ASP A 466 -32.18 5.56 -11.21
N ASP A 467 -33.18 6.45 -11.25
CA ASP A 467 -32.95 7.89 -11.43
C ASP A 467 -32.27 8.53 -10.20
N ASP A 468 -32.28 7.88 -9.03
CA ASP A 468 -31.72 8.39 -7.78
C ASP A 468 -30.28 7.87 -7.55
N VAL A 469 -29.97 6.64 -7.95
CA VAL A 469 -28.62 6.05 -7.95
C VAL A 469 -28.30 5.48 -9.32
N THR A 470 -27.54 6.24 -10.10
CA THR A 470 -27.34 6.03 -11.55
C THR A 470 -26.17 5.11 -11.89
N TRP A 471 -25.31 4.81 -10.93
CA TRP A 471 -24.27 3.78 -11.01
C TRP A 471 -23.86 3.38 -9.61
N ILE A 472 -23.58 2.09 -9.41
CA ILE A 472 -23.12 1.58 -8.13
C ILE A 472 -22.11 0.44 -8.33
N TYR A 473 -21.05 0.46 -7.54
CA TYR A 473 -20.04 -0.59 -7.49
C TYR A 473 -19.75 -0.95 -6.04
N ARG A 474 -19.84 -2.25 -5.72
CA ARG A 474 -19.62 -2.77 -4.37
C ARG A 474 -18.44 -3.73 -4.36
N HIS A 475 -17.57 -3.57 -3.37
CA HIS A 475 -16.40 -4.42 -3.18
C HIS A 475 -16.20 -4.78 -1.72
N VAL A 476 -15.62 -5.96 -1.47
CA VAL A 476 -15.28 -6.41 -0.11
C VAL A 476 -13.79 -6.72 -0.04
N TRP A 477 -13.08 -5.98 0.80
CA TRP A 477 -11.67 -6.21 1.07
C TRP A 477 -11.48 -7.01 2.36
N ARG A 478 -10.43 -7.82 2.39
CA ARG A 478 -9.65 -8.06 3.61
C ARG A 478 -8.55 -7.01 3.65
N SER A 479 -8.89 -5.82 4.14
CA SER A 479 -8.13 -4.59 3.86
C SER A 479 -6.83 -4.53 4.64
N TYR A 480 -6.88 -4.77 5.93
CA TYR A 480 -5.77 -4.67 6.88
C TYR A 480 -6.04 -5.59 8.08
N PRO A 481 -5.00 -6.06 8.79
CA PRO A 481 -5.17 -6.82 10.02
C PRO A 481 -5.83 -5.96 11.11
N TYR A 482 -6.45 -6.62 12.10
CA TYR A 482 -6.69 -5.96 13.38
C TYR A 482 -5.35 -5.79 14.10
N LEU A 483 -5.00 -4.53 14.34
CA LEU A 483 -3.69 -4.06 14.78
C LEU A 483 -3.67 -3.99 16.30
N TYR A 484 -3.93 -5.14 16.93
CA TYR A 484 -3.94 -5.25 18.39
C TYR A 484 -2.55 -5.02 18.99
N PRO A 485 -2.47 -4.59 20.27
CA PRO A 485 -1.20 -4.46 20.97
C PRO A 485 -0.36 -5.74 20.92
N ARG A 486 0.92 -5.59 20.59
CA ARG A 486 1.83 -6.68 20.26
C ARG A 486 3.28 -6.29 20.47
N VAL A 487 4.10 -7.28 20.84
CA VAL A 487 5.54 -7.14 21.07
C VAL A 487 6.42 -7.95 20.11
N THR A 488 5.83 -8.86 19.34
CA THR A 488 6.53 -9.73 18.39
C THR A 488 5.84 -9.72 17.02
N PHE A 489 6.61 -9.67 15.95
CA PHE A 489 6.18 -9.63 14.56
C PHE A 489 6.83 -10.74 13.76
N ASP A 490 6.23 -11.09 12.61
CA ASP A 490 6.75 -12.15 11.74
C ASP A 490 8.03 -11.73 11.03
N ASP A 491 9.02 -12.62 11.04
CA ASP A 491 10.30 -12.41 10.38
C ASP A 491 10.20 -12.65 8.86
N PRO A 492 11.03 -11.95 8.06
CA PRO A 492 11.00 -12.06 6.60
C PRO A 492 11.49 -13.39 6.05
N LEU A 493 12.21 -14.21 6.81
CA LEU A 493 12.76 -15.49 6.35
C LEU A 493 11.96 -16.65 6.97
N LEU A 494 11.20 -17.40 6.15
CA LEU A 494 10.32 -18.47 6.63
C LEU A 494 11.04 -19.80 6.79
N ASP A 495 11.99 -20.08 5.91
CA ASP A 495 12.83 -21.29 5.99
C ASP A 495 14.29 -20.89 6.04
N ASN A 496 15.18 -21.78 6.51
CA ASN A 496 16.59 -21.46 6.75
C ASN A 496 17.29 -20.77 5.55
N GLU A 497 16.81 -21.00 4.32
CA GLU A 497 17.29 -20.34 3.11
C GLU A 497 16.18 -20.22 2.05
N GLY A 498 16.24 -19.16 1.24
CA GLY A 498 15.53 -19.07 -0.04
C GLY A 498 14.00 -18.89 -0.02
N LEU A 499 13.30 -19.08 1.11
CA LEU A 499 11.86 -18.80 1.24
C LEU A 499 11.60 -17.57 2.11
N TRP A 500 11.21 -16.47 1.46
CA TRP A 500 11.01 -15.16 2.07
C TRP A 500 9.54 -14.75 2.14
N TYR A 501 9.23 -13.82 3.04
CA TYR A 501 7.88 -13.35 3.33
C TYR A 501 7.86 -11.85 3.56
N THR A 502 6.91 -11.15 2.94
CA THR A 502 6.81 -9.68 3.09
C THR A 502 5.62 -9.22 3.93
N SER A 503 4.57 -10.03 4.07
CA SER A 503 3.32 -9.57 4.71
C SER A 503 3.39 -9.52 6.24
N GLY A 504 4.49 -9.97 6.87
CA GLY A 504 4.68 -9.89 8.32
C GLY A 504 4.63 -8.45 8.86
N ILE A 505 5.05 -7.48 8.03
CA ILE A 505 5.03 -6.06 8.39
C ILE A 505 3.61 -5.49 8.53
N GLU A 506 2.60 -6.13 7.95
CA GLU A 506 1.23 -5.62 8.00
C GLU A 506 0.69 -5.57 9.43
N SER A 507 1.17 -6.44 10.32
CA SER A 507 0.80 -6.41 11.75
C SER A 507 1.53 -5.36 12.57
N PHE A 508 2.54 -4.72 11.99
CA PHE A 508 3.31 -3.62 12.59
C PHE A 508 2.80 -2.27 12.10
N ILE A 509 2.74 -2.10 10.77
CA ILE A 509 2.09 -0.97 10.09
C ILE A 509 1.53 -1.48 8.75
N SER A 510 0.22 -1.38 8.54
CA SER A 510 -0.44 -1.90 7.33
C SER A 510 -0.66 -0.84 6.24
N ALA A 511 0.42 -0.39 5.59
CA ALA A 511 0.37 0.60 4.52
C ALA A 511 1.07 0.12 3.22
N MET A 512 0.77 0.80 2.11
CA MET A 512 1.48 0.59 0.83
C MET A 512 2.99 0.79 1.00
N GLU A 513 3.39 1.85 1.70
CA GLU A 513 4.79 2.21 1.92
C GLU A 513 5.52 1.16 2.76
N THR A 514 4.93 0.67 3.85
CA THR A 514 5.60 -0.32 4.71
C THR A 514 5.65 -1.69 4.06
N SER A 515 4.61 -2.05 3.30
CA SER A 515 4.68 -3.21 2.40
C SER A 515 5.84 -3.07 1.40
N SER A 516 6.02 -1.87 0.84
CA SER A 516 7.14 -1.58 -0.06
C SER A 516 8.51 -1.67 0.65
N LEU A 517 8.64 -1.12 1.87
CA LEU A 517 9.83 -1.26 2.71
C LEU A 517 10.17 -2.73 2.95
N MET A 518 9.18 -3.58 3.27
CA MET A 518 9.48 -4.99 3.48
C MET A 518 9.90 -5.70 2.19
N GLY A 519 9.33 -5.34 1.04
CA GLY A 519 9.80 -5.80 -0.26
C GLY A 519 11.26 -5.39 -0.53
N MET A 520 11.60 -4.12 -0.25
CA MET A 520 12.96 -3.58 -0.33
C MET A 520 13.93 -4.31 0.62
N ASN A 521 13.51 -4.55 1.87
CA ASN A 521 14.29 -5.26 2.88
C ASN A 521 14.61 -6.69 2.45
N VAL A 522 13.58 -7.45 2.02
CA VAL A 522 13.76 -8.82 1.51
C VAL A 522 14.68 -8.84 0.30
N ALA A 523 14.50 -7.92 -0.65
CA ALA A 523 15.38 -7.80 -1.81
C ALA A 523 16.84 -7.59 -1.43
N ARG A 524 17.11 -6.72 -0.45
CA ARG A 524 18.48 -6.49 0.04
C ARG A 524 19.07 -7.75 0.67
N LEU A 525 18.33 -8.39 1.56
CA LEU A 525 18.77 -9.61 2.25
C LEU A 525 19.07 -10.75 1.28
N VAL A 526 18.24 -10.94 0.25
CA VAL A 526 18.46 -11.93 -0.82
C VAL A 526 19.79 -11.68 -1.53
N VAL A 527 20.06 -10.44 -1.93
CA VAL A 527 21.30 -10.09 -2.64
C VAL A 527 22.52 -10.22 -1.72
N ASP A 528 22.40 -9.86 -0.45
CA ASP A 528 23.47 -10.04 0.53
C ASP A 528 23.80 -11.52 0.76
N ASP A 529 22.80 -12.40 0.77
CA ASP A 529 23.02 -13.84 0.85
C ASP A 529 23.70 -14.38 -0.41
N TRP A 530 23.31 -13.92 -1.61
CA TRP A 530 24.01 -14.27 -2.84
C TRP A 530 25.48 -13.80 -2.86
N LYS A 531 25.77 -12.59 -2.36
CA LYS A 531 27.16 -12.11 -2.24
C LYS A 531 27.98 -13.02 -1.34
N LYS A 532 27.44 -13.41 -0.19
CA LYS A 532 28.11 -14.32 0.76
C LYS A 532 28.37 -15.69 0.14
N GLU A 533 27.39 -16.27 -0.57
CA GLU A 533 27.56 -17.52 -1.30
C GLU A 533 28.73 -17.45 -2.30
N VAL A 534 28.79 -16.39 -3.10
CA VAL A 534 29.88 -16.20 -4.08
C VAL A 534 31.23 -16.06 -3.39
N CYS A 535 31.32 -15.28 -2.31
CA CYS A 535 32.55 -15.15 -1.53
C CYS A 535 33.02 -16.49 -0.94
N ASN A 536 32.11 -17.25 -0.33
CA ASN A 536 32.43 -18.55 0.27
C ASN A 536 32.91 -19.56 -0.79
N ASN A 537 32.26 -19.62 -1.95
CA ASN A 537 32.66 -20.52 -3.04
C ASN A 537 34.05 -20.17 -3.57
N ASN A 538 34.37 -18.88 -3.72
CA ASN A 538 35.70 -18.44 -4.16
C ASN A 538 36.79 -18.84 -3.15
N GLU A 539 36.53 -18.71 -1.85
CA GLU A 539 37.48 -19.14 -0.81
C GLU A 539 37.69 -20.67 -0.80
N GLU A 540 36.65 -21.45 -1.06
CA GLU A 540 36.76 -22.91 -1.18
C GLU A 540 37.55 -23.34 -2.43
N GLU A 541 37.28 -22.71 -3.57
CA GLU A 541 38.06 -22.94 -4.80
C GLU A 541 39.53 -22.60 -4.61
N GLU A 542 39.86 -21.47 -3.98
CA GLU A 542 41.25 -21.13 -3.65
C GLU A 542 41.91 -22.18 -2.74
N LYS A 543 41.20 -22.68 -1.72
CA LYS A 543 41.71 -23.75 -0.84
C LYS A 543 41.94 -25.07 -1.59
N VAL A 544 41.08 -25.41 -2.55
CA VAL A 544 41.23 -26.62 -3.39
C VAL A 544 42.42 -26.47 -4.35
N VAL A 545 42.58 -25.31 -4.99
CA VAL A 545 43.71 -25.04 -5.90
C VAL A 545 45.05 -25.04 -5.15
N VAL A 546 45.10 -24.50 -3.93
CA VAL A 546 46.32 -24.54 -3.10
C VAL A 546 46.65 -25.98 -2.68
N LYS A 547 45.66 -26.80 -2.31
CA LYS A 547 45.87 -28.22 -1.99
C LYS A 547 46.28 -29.08 -3.18
N ALA A 548 45.88 -28.72 -4.40
CA ALA A 548 46.26 -29.45 -5.62
C ALA A 548 47.66 -29.09 -6.15
N LYS A 549 48.26 -28.00 -5.64
CA LYS A 549 49.62 -27.55 -5.98
C LYS A 549 50.70 -27.98 -4.97
N LEU A 550 50.28 -28.52 -3.83
CA LEU A 550 51.12 -29.18 -2.83
C LEU A 550 51.09 -30.69 -3.06
#